data_AF-A0A356R8R8-F1
#
_entry.id   AF-A0A356R8R8-F1
#
_cell.length_a   1.000
_cell.length_b   1.000
_cell.length_c   1.000
_cell.angle_alpha   90.00
_cell.angle_beta   90.00
_cell.angle_gamma   90.00
#
_symmetry.space_group_name_H-M   'P 1'
#
loop_
_entity.id
_entity.type
_entity.pdbx_description
1 polymer ?
#
loop_
_entity_poly.entity_id
_entity_poly.type
_entity_poly.pdbx_seq_one_letter_code
_entity_poly.pdbx_strand_id
1 'polypeptide(L)' 'MDLSIFSAADPQLTFGSGVFFLAIALVFGALGGAIGGILVGGKALGYELAALMGSFFGPIASVPGVLIGLLILAALL' A
#
# COMPACT_ATOMS: atom_id res chain seq x y z
N MET A 1 22.33 -1.25 -12.90
CA MET A 1 21.02 -0.58 -12.79
C MET A 1 20.36 -0.71 -14.15
N ASP A 2 19.59 -1.77 -14.33
CA ASP A 2 18.83 -1.95 -15.57
C ASP A 2 17.54 -1.14 -15.48
N LEU A 3 17.24 -0.35 -16.52
CA LEU A 3 16.12 0.59 -16.58
C LEU A 3 14.85 -0.06 -17.14
N SER A 4 14.64 -1.35 -16.86
CA SER A 4 13.46 -2.09 -17.31
C SER A 4 12.23 -1.71 -16.47
N ILE A 5 11.24 -1.10 -17.12
CA ILE A 5 10.16 -0.35 -16.46
C ILE A 5 9.16 -1.26 -15.72
N PHE A 6 9.03 -2.55 -16.08
CA PHE A 6 8.26 -3.54 -15.33
C PHE A 6 8.79 -4.97 -15.57
N SER A 7 9.31 -5.61 -14.52
CA SER A 7 9.34 -7.08 -14.44
C SER A 7 8.93 -7.46 -13.02
N ALA A 8 7.77 -8.10 -12.89
CA ALA A 8 7.28 -8.61 -11.61
C ALA A 8 7.78 -10.03 -11.32
N ALA A 9 8.50 -10.65 -12.27
CA ALA A 9 8.85 -12.07 -12.26
C ALA A 9 10.37 -12.34 -12.22
N ASP A 10 11.21 -11.32 -12.42
CA ASP A 10 12.65 -11.47 -12.25
C ASP A 10 13.03 -11.34 -10.77
N PRO A 11 14.06 -12.06 -10.29
CA PRO A 11 14.63 -11.84 -8.97
C PRO A 11 15.20 -10.42 -8.81
N GLN A 12 15.33 -9.61 -9.86
CA GLN A 12 15.98 -8.30 -9.76
C GLN A 12 14.98 -7.21 -9.37
N LEU A 13 15.28 -6.50 -8.28
CA LEU A 13 14.47 -5.39 -7.79
C LEU A 13 14.78 -4.12 -8.59
N THR A 14 13.99 -3.88 -9.64
CA THR A 14 14.12 -2.67 -10.47
C THR A 14 13.31 -1.51 -9.88
N PHE A 15 13.75 -0.26 -10.10
CA PHE A 15 13.04 0.95 -9.65
C PHE A 15 11.55 0.96 -10.06
N GLY A 16 11.24 0.54 -11.30
CA GLY A 16 9.87 0.43 -11.78
C GLY A 16 9.00 -0.55 -10.98
N SER A 17 9.56 -1.69 -10.56
CA SER A 17 8.86 -2.66 -9.71
C SER A 17 8.56 -2.10 -8.31
N GLY A 18 9.49 -1.35 -7.72
CA GLY A 18 9.28 -0.70 -6.41
C GLY A 18 8.14 0.31 -6.46
N VAL A 19 8.12 1.19 -7.47
CA VAL A 19 7.03 2.16 -7.67
C VAL A 19 5.69 1.45 -7.91
N PHE A 20 5.70 0.35 -8.67
CA PHE A 20 4.51 -0.47 -8.90
C PHE A 20 3.92 -1.03 -7.60
N PHE A 21 4.75 -1.63 -6.75
CA PHE A 21 4.28 -2.16 -5.47
C PHE A 21 3.80 -1.07 -4.53
N LEU A 22 4.42 0.12 -4.54
CA LEU A 22 3.93 1.26 -3.76
C LEU A 22 2.59 1.79 -4.25
N ALA A 23 2.35 1.80 -5.57
CA ALA A 23 1.05 2.16 -6.13
C ALA A 23 -0.04 1.16 -5.71
N ILE A 24 0.26 -0.15 -5.75
CA ILE A 24 -0.62 -1.19 -5.22
C ILE A 24 -0.87 -0.98 -3.72
N ALA A 25 0.18 -0.72 -2.94
CA ALA A 25 0.06 -0.48 -1.51
C ALA A 25 -0.91 0.66 -1.18
N LEU A 26 -0.87 1.74 -1.97
CA LEU A 26 -1.74 2.89 -1.78
C LEU A 26 -3.21 2.54 -2.08
N VAL A 27 -3.48 1.84 -3.19
CA VAL A 27 -4.86 1.45 -3.57
C VAL A 27 -5.43 0.46 -2.55
N PHE A 28 -4.73 -0.63 -2.26
CA PHE A 28 -5.21 -1.63 -1.32
C PHE A 28 -5.23 -1.12 0.13
N GLY A 29 -4.29 -0.25 0.50
CA GLY A 29 -4.30 0.46 1.77
C GLY A 29 -5.54 1.32 1.92
N ALA A 30 -5.89 2.12 0.91
CA ALA A 30 -7.09 2.94 0.93
C ALA A 30 -8.37 2.09 1.00
N LEU A 31 -8.46 1.00 0.24
CA LEU A 31 -9.63 0.11 0.26
C LEU A 31 -9.76 -0.60 1.61
N GLY A 32 -8.69 -1.21 2.11
CA GLY A 32 -8.68 -1.90 3.41
C GLY A 32 -8.94 -0.93 4.57
N GLY A 33 -8.35 0.26 4.50
CA GLY A 33 -8.58 1.34 5.45
C GLY A 33 -10.03 1.83 5.45
N ALA A 34 -10.65 2.04 4.28
CA ALA A 34 -12.04 2.44 4.18
C ALA A 34 -12.99 1.42 4.85
N ILE A 35 -12.78 0.13 4.56
CA ILE A 35 -13.55 -0.96 5.15
C ILE A 35 -13.35 -1.00 6.67
N GLY A 36 -12.10 -0.87 7.14
CA GLY A 36 -11.78 -0.79 8.56
C GLY A 36 -12.41 0.41 9.26
N GLY A 37 -12.38 1.58 8.61
CA GLY A 37 -12.99 2.82 9.10
C GLY A 37 -14.50 2.67 9.27
N ILE A 38 -15.19 2.12 8.26
CA ILE A 38 -16.62 1.79 8.32
C ILE A 38 -16.93 0.84 9.49
N LEU A 39 -16.15 -0.25 9.64
CA LEU A 39 -16.35 -1.26 10.67
C LEU A 39 -16.16 -0.72 12.09
N VAL A 40 -15.19 0.16 12.31
CA VAL A 40 -14.84 0.67 13.65
C VAL A 40 -15.65 1.92 14.01
N GLY A 41 -15.76 2.88 13.10
CA GLY A 41 -16.29 4.22 13.36
C GLY A 41 -17.62 4.54 12.68
N GLY A 42 -18.11 3.69 11.77
CA GLY A 42 -19.27 3.99 10.92
C GLY A 42 -20.54 4.34 11.68
N LYS A 43 -20.78 3.68 12.82
CA LYS A 43 -21.98 3.92 13.65
C LYS A 43 -21.91 5.20 14.50
N ALA A 44 -20.71 5.72 14.74
CA ALA A 44 -20.49 6.91 15.56
C ALA A 44 -20.33 8.18 14.71
N LEU A 45 -19.65 8.08 13.56
CA LEU A 45 -19.28 9.21 12.70
C LEU A 45 -20.11 9.30 11.42
N GLY A 46 -20.88 8.25 11.11
CA GLY A 46 -21.52 8.06 9.81
C GLY A 46 -20.60 7.29 8.85
N TYR A 47 -21.21 6.47 7.99
CA TYR A 47 -20.46 5.56 7.11
C TYR A 47 -19.57 6.28 6.10
N GLU A 48 -20.01 7.42 5.58
CA GLU A 48 -19.27 8.17 4.57
C GLU A 48 -18.01 8.83 5.16
N LEU A 49 -18.15 9.51 6.31
CA LEU A 49 -17.01 10.12 6.99
C LEU A 49 -16.04 9.05 7.50
N ALA A 50 -16.55 7.93 8.02
CA ALA A 50 -15.74 6.82 8.46
C ALA A 50 -14.95 6.16 7.31
N ALA A 51 -15.57 6.04 6.12
CA ALA A 51 -14.91 5.53 4.92
C ALA A 51 -13.80 6.50 4.44
N LEU A 52 -14.04 7.81 4.46
CA LEU A 52 -13.06 8.84 4.11
C LEU A 52 -11.85 8.86 5.05
N MET A 53 -12.10 8.80 6.36
CA MET A 53 -11.02 8.73 7.35
C MET A 53 -10.23 7.43 7.24
N GLY A 54 -10.93 6.32 7.07
CA GLY A 54 -10.32 5.01 6.84
C GLY A 54 -9.47 4.97 5.57
N SER A 55 -9.98 5.47 4.45
CA SER A 55 -9.26 5.46 3.17
C SER A 55 -8.03 6.35 3.18
N PHE A 56 -8.04 7.44 3.95
CA PHE A 56 -6.90 8.34 4.11
C PHE A 56 -5.82 7.75 5.01
N PHE A 57 -6.20 7.10 6.12
CA PHE A 57 -5.24 6.49 7.06
C PHE A 57 -4.77 5.09 6.65
N GLY A 58 -5.52 4.38 5.82
CA GLY A 58 -5.13 3.06 5.32
C GLY A 58 -3.76 3.03 4.63
N PRO A 59 -3.47 3.97 3.70
CA PRO A 59 -2.16 4.12 3.07
C PRO A 59 -1.03 4.43 4.05
N ILE A 60 -1.31 5.08 5.18
CA ILE A 60 -0.30 5.41 6.20
C ILE A 60 0.27 4.13 6.82
N ALA A 61 -0.51 3.06 6.92
CA ALA A 61 -0.02 1.76 7.38
C ALA A 61 0.56 0.90 6.24
N SER A 62 -0.11 0.88 5.07
CA SER A 62 0.30 -0.02 3.98
C SER A 62 1.60 0.42 3.30
N VAL A 63 1.81 1.73 3.08
CA VAL A 63 2.99 2.24 2.38
C VAL A 63 4.29 1.96 3.16
N PRO A 64 4.40 2.26 4.47
CA PRO A 64 5.59 1.88 5.24
C PRO A 64 5.79 0.37 5.31
N GLY A 65 4.71 -0.42 5.43
CA GLY A 65 4.79 -1.88 5.42
C GLY A 65 5.40 -2.42 4.13
N VAL A 66 4.96 -1.90 2.98
CA VAL A 66 5.51 -2.27 1.67
C VAL A 66 6.94 -1.74 1.47
N LEU A 67 7.27 -0.54 1.95
CA LEU A 67 8.64 -0.03 1.93
C LEU A 67 9.59 -0.94 2.73
N ILE A 68 9.20 -1.37 3.92
CA ILE A 68 9.99 -2.30 4.74
C ILE A 68 10.12 -3.65 4.03
N GLY A 69 9.02 -4.17 3.46
CA GLY A 69 9.04 -5.41 2.68
C GLY A 69 10.00 -5.34 1.49
N LEU A 70 10.00 -4.22 0.76
CA LEU A 70 10.93 -3.97 -0.34
C LEU A 70 12.38 -3.86 0.13
N LEU A 71 12.63 -3.21 1.27
CA LEU A 71 13.99 -3.12 1.86
C LEU A 71 14.51 -4.48 2.28
N ILE A 72 13.68 -5.30 2.91
CA ILE A 72 14.07 -6.68 3.30
C ILE A 72 14.32 -7.51 2.05
N LEU A 73 13.44 -7.41 1.05
CA LEU A 73 13.62 -8.13 -0.21
C LEU A 73 14.92 -7.72 -0.91
N ALA A 74 15.23 -6.43 -0.94
CA ALA A 74 16.49 -5.90 -1.46
C ALA A 74 17.73 -6.36 -0.67
N ALA A 75 17.59 -6.63 0.64
CA ALA A 75 18.69 -7.12 1.46
C ALA A 75 18.93 -8.63 1.33
N LEU A 76 17.92 -9.38 0.90
CA LEU A 76 17.99 -10.84 0.73
C LEU A 76 18.53 -11.26 -0.66
N LEU A 77 18.51 -10.32 -1.62
CA LEU A 77 18.84 -10.52 -3.03
C LEU A 77 20.23 -9.99 -3.37
#